data_AF-A0A961Q0M2-F1
#
_entry.id   AF-A0A961Q0M2-F1
#
_cell.length_a   1.000
_cell.length_b   1.000
_cell.length_c   1.000
_cell.angle_alpha   90.00
_cell.angle_beta   90.00
_cell.angle_gamma   90.00
#
_symmetry.space_group_name_H-M   'P 1'
#
loop_
_entity.id
_entity.type
_entity.pdbx_description
1 polymer ?
#
loop_
_entity_poly.entity_id
_entity_poly.type
_entity_poly.pdbx_seq_one_letter_code
_entity_poly.pdbx_strand_id
1 'polypeptide(L)'
;MSFAELAITSNFTFLTGGSHPQEYARRAAELGLAAFAIADRNSVAGIVRAHLEIREIARRTGGAAPRLLPAARLCLEEGVELTALPRDRAAWGRLCRLLSTGAQRAKKGDCLIRIADLADLGPGFHLLLHPPAGRGLRPWLPQARAALRALAAPAHLVASPRYDGQDAPRLDRLARLAADLGIEHVAAAEPVMHHGSRRRLTDVLTCIREGRRIDRIGRAALVNAERRLRSEAEMLRLCAGHEAAVHRAGEIAAECRFSLDELRYEYPREIWDGEDPQARLARLTARGLDWRYPAGVPGGVRAQADHELRLIDKLAYAPYFLTVSDVVDFARSQGILCQGRGSAANSVVCFALGVTSVSPEIGTMVFERFVSEARDEPPDIDVDFEHERREEVIQYIYARFGRHRAGLCATVIHYRAKRAIREVGTAMGLSRDTVAALSSQIWGWGSAALPVERLVELGLDPTDRRLAQTMALVEEIIGFPRHLSQHVGGFVITEGRLDELVPIENAAMEDRTVIVWDKEDID
;
A
#
# COMPACT_ATOMS: atom_id res chain seq x y z
N MET A 1 -28.22 -7.86 7.36
CA MET A 1 -27.15 -6.86 7.58
C MET A 1 -27.27 -5.76 6.54
N SER A 2 -26.84 -4.53 6.83
CA SER A 2 -26.81 -3.45 5.83
C SER A 2 -25.76 -3.70 4.76
N PHE A 3 -25.95 -3.14 3.56
CA PHE A 3 -25.01 -3.29 2.45
C PHE A 3 -23.58 -2.83 2.82
N ALA A 4 -22.59 -3.60 2.38
CA ALA A 4 -21.18 -3.25 2.39
C ALA A 4 -20.62 -3.43 0.98
N GLU A 5 -19.80 -2.49 0.51
CA GLU A 5 -19.15 -2.63 -0.80
C GLU A 5 -17.89 -3.49 -0.66
N LEU A 6 -17.81 -4.61 -1.38
CA LEU A 6 -16.75 -5.60 -1.20
C LEU A 6 -15.70 -5.65 -2.33
N ALA A 7 -15.79 -4.76 -3.33
CA ALA A 7 -15.04 -4.89 -4.57
C ALA A 7 -14.53 -3.55 -5.13
N ILE A 8 -14.05 -2.63 -4.27
CA ILE A 8 -13.49 -1.35 -4.72
C ILE A 8 -12.14 -1.54 -5.40
N THR A 9 -11.95 -0.89 -6.54
CA THR A 9 -10.64 -0.70 -7.19
C THR A 9 -10.15 0.73 -6.96
N SER A 10 -9.00 0.88 -6.29
CA SER A 10 -8.36 2.17 -6.06
C SER A 10 -7.34 2.50 -7.15
N ASN A 11 -6.79 3.71 -7.12
CA ASN A 11 -5.74 4.13 -8.06
C ASN A 11 -4.40 3.40 -7.86
N PHE A 12 -4.29 2.53 -6.85
CA PHE A 12 -3.19 1.57 -6.72
C PHE A 12 -3.32 0.37 -7.66
N THR A 13 -4.50 0.11 -8.22
CA THR A 13 -4.58 -0.52 -9.54
C THR A 13 -4.24 0.54 -10.58
N PHE A 14 -2.93 0.70 -10.84
CA PHE A 14 -2.38 1.81 -11.61
C PHE A 14 -3.10 2.01 -12.95
N LEU A 15 -3.35 3.28 -13.29
CA LEU A 15 -4.03 3.70 -14.52
C LEU A 15 -5.41 3.07 -14.74
N THR A 16 -6.03 2.52 -13.68
CA THR A 16 -7.34 1.84 -13.76
C THR A 16 -8.31 2.41 -12.76
N GLY A 17 -7.96 2.42 -11.47
CA GLY A 17 -8.78 3.11 -10.47
C GLY A 17 -8.63 4.62 -10.60
N GLY A 18 -9.76 5.31 -10.67
CA GLY A 18 -9.85 6.75 -10.78
C GLY A 18 -9.83 7.47 -9.43
N SER A 19 -9.57 6.81 -8.31
CA SER A 19 -9.73 7.43 -6.98
C SER A 19 -8.76 6.91 -5.95
N HIS A 20 -8.38 7.78 -5.03
CA HIS A 20 -7.53 7.45 -3.89
C HIS A 20 -8.28 6.59 -2.87
N PRO A 21 -7.59 5.68 -2.16
CA PRO A 21 -8.13 4.95 -1.02
C PRO A 21 -8.83 5.85 0.02
N GLN A 22 -8.25 7.02 0.33
CA GLN A 22 -8.83 8.00 1.26
C GLN A 22 -10.16 8.59 0.77
N GLU A 23 -10.29 8.81 -0.54
CA GLU A 23 -11.54 9.33 -1.11
C GLU A 23 -12.67 8.31 -1.00
N TYR A 24 -12.36 7.01 -1.11
CA TYR A 24 -13.34 5.95 -0.84
C TYR A 24 -13.72 5.89 0.64
N ALA A 25 -12.77 6.01 1.55
CA ALA A 25 -13.03 6.06 2.99
C ALA A 25 -13.99 7.20 3.36
N ARG A 26 -13.70 8.42 2.89
CA ARG A 26 -14.60 9.58 3.07
C ARG A 26 -15.97 9.34 2.46
N ARG A 27 -16.02 8.86 1.21
CA ARG A 27 -17.29 8.64 0.53
C ARG A 27 -18.11 7.53 1.18
N ALA A 28 -17.49 6.48 1.68
CA ALA A 28 -18.17 5.42 2.42
C ALA A 28 -18.81 5.96 3.70
N ALA A 29 -18.12 6.85 4.42
CA ALA A 29 -18.64 7.52 5.61
C ALA A 29 -19.82 8.44 5.27
N GLU A 30 -19.71 9.26 4.21
CA GLU A 30 -20.80 10.12 3.72
C GLU A 30 -22.05 9.33 3.32
N LEU A 31 -21.88 8.13 2.75
CA LEU A 31 -22.97 7.25 2.34
C LEU A 31 -23.55 6.43 3.49
N GLY A 32 -22.97 6.50 4.70
CA GLY A 32 -23.39 5.73 5.86
C GLY A 32 -23.16 4.22 5.71
N LEU A 33 -22.16 3.80 4.94
CA LEU A 33 -21.83 2.38 4.81
C LEU A 33 -21.29 1.84 6.15
N ALA A 34 -21.63 0.60 6.49
CA ALA A 34 -21.09 -0.04 7.69
C ALA A 34 -19.64 -0.52 7.50
N ALA A 35 -19.31 -0.96 6.28
CA ALA A 35 -17.99 -1.44 5.91
C ALA A 35 -17.77 -1.32 4.40
N PHE A 36 -16.50 -1.34 3.99
CA PHE A 36 -16.11 -1.45 2.59
C PHE A 36 -14.75 -2.15 2.44
N ALA A 37 -14.53 -2.82 1.31
CA ALA A 37 -13.28 -3.49 0.99
C ALA A 37 -12.62 -2.84 -0.23
N ILE A 38 -11.33 -2.51 -0.11
CA ILE A 38 -10.48 -2.15 -1.24
C ILE A 38 -9.79 -3.43 -1.72
N ALA A 39 -10.07 -3.82 -2.95
CA ALA A 39 -9.59 -5.04 -3.60
C ALA A 39 -8.84 -4.68 -4.89
N ASP A 40 -7.65 -4.10 -4.73
CA ASP A 40 -6.78 -3.77 -5.85
C ASP A 40 -6.23 -5.03 -6.54
N ARG A 41 -5.94 -4.92 -7.84
CA ARG A 41 -5.49 -6.05 -8.67
C ARG A 41 -4.13 -6.56 -8.19
N ASN A 42 -4.11 -7.80 -7.70
CA ASN A 42 -2.93 -8.51 -7.21
C ASN A 42 -2.07 -7.66 -6.26
N SER A 43 -2.68 -6.76 -5.49
CA SER A 43 -1.94 -5.81 -4.66
C SER A 43 -2.75 -5.35 -3.46
N VAL A 44 -2.02 -4.96 -2.41
CA VAL A 44 -2.54 -4.33 -1.19
C VAL A 44 -1.80 -3.01 -0.90
N ALA A 45 -1.14 -2.42 -1.89
CA ALA A 45 -0.27 -1.26 -1.69
C ALA A 45 -1.03 -0.01 -1.16
N GLY A 46 -2.31 0.16 -1.51
CA GLY A 46 -3.08 1.35 -1.17
C GLY A 46 -3.86 1.29 0.14
N ILE A 47 -3.91 0.13 0.82
CA ILE A 47 -4.92 -0.08 1.87
C ILE A 47 -4.63 0.71 3.15
N VAL A 48 -3.36 0.91 3.51
CA VAL A 48 -2.95 1.66 4.71
C VAL A 48 -3.46 3.08 4.66
N ARG A 49 -3.43 3.69 3.47
CA ARG A 49 -3.96 5.04 3.25
C ARG A 49 -5.44 5.17 3.56
N ALA A 50 -6.26 4.19 3.19
CA ALA A 50 -7.67 4.17 3.60
C ALA A 50 -7.80 3.94 5.12
N HIS A 51 -6.97 3.08 5.70
CA HIS A 51 -6.98 2.79 7.13
C HIS A 51 -6.71 4.04 7.98
N LEU A 52 -5.68 4.82 7.63
CA LEU A 52 -5.35 6.07 8.30
C LEU A 52 -6.48 7.10 8.18
N GLU A 53 -7.10 7.23 7.00
CA GLU A 53 -8.26 8.12 6.83
C GLU A 53 -9.46 7.69 7.68
N ILE A 54 -9.71 6.38 7.81
CA ILE A 54 -10.77 5.85 8.68
C ILE A 54 -10.50 6.15 10.15
N ARG A 55 -9.24 6.01 10.61
CA ARG A 55 -8.85 6.38 11.97
C ARG A 55 -9.09 7.87 12.22
N GLU A 56 -8.78 8.73 11.26
CA GLU A 56 -9.02 10.17 11.38
C GLU A 56 -10.50 10.51 11.39
N ILE A 57 -11.31 9.86 10.53
CA ILE A 57 -12.77 10.02 10.56
C ILE A 57 -13.32 9.59 11.92
N ALA A 58 -12.93 8.41 12.42
CA ALA A 58 -13.37 7.91 13.71
C ALA A 58 -13.00 8.86 14.86
N ARG A 59 -11.80 9.44 14.83
CA ARG A 59 -11.36 10.45 15.81
C ARG A 59 -12.26 11.70 15.79
N ARG A 60 -12.60 12.21 14.59
CA ARG A 60 -13.44 13.40 14.41
C ARG A 60 -14.92 13.17 14.77
N THR A 61 -15.42 11.95 14.56
CA THR A 61 -16.84 11.62 14.74
C THR A 61 -17.16 10.89 16.05
N GLY A 62 -16.18 10.71 16.94
CA GLY A 62 -16.37 9.99 18.20
C GLY A 62 -16.61 8.48 18.01
N GLY A 63 -16.01 7.88 16.99
CA GLY A 63 -16.05 6.44 16.70
C GLY A 63 -17.00 6.02 15.57
N ALA A 64 -17.76 6.96 14.99
CA ALA A 64 -18.66 6.67 13.87
C ALA A 64 -17.89 6.71 12.54
N ALA A 65 -17.27 5.59 12.16
CA ALA A 65 -16.59 5.41 10.88
C ALA A 65 -16.89 4.04 10.25
N PRO A 66 -16.92 3.92 8.91
CA PRO A 66 -17.06 2.63 8.26
C PRO A 66 -15.82 1.76 8.50
N ARG A 67 -16.00 0.45 8.66
CA ARG A 67 -14.87 -0.47 8.77
C ARG A 67 -14.22 -0.71 7.39
N LEU A 68 -12.91 -0.54 7.31
CA LEU A 68 -12.14 -1.03 6.17
C LEU A 68 -11.96 -2.55 6.30
N LEU A 69 -12.25 -3.29 5.23
CA LEU A 69 -11.95 -4.71 5.11
C LEU A 69 -10.73 -4.86 4.20
N PRO A 70 -9.54 -5.19 4.72
CA PRO A 70 -8.35 -5.44 3.90
C PRO A 70 -8.64 -6.57 2.91
N ALA A 71 -8.40 -6.36 1.62
CA ALA A 71 -8.69 -7.33 0.57
C ALA A 71 -7.73 -7.16 -0.62
N ALA A 72 -7.77 -8.13 -1.53
CA ALA A 72 -7.10 -8.02 -2.83
C ALA A 72 -7.93 -8.73 -3.90
N ARG A 73 -7.90 -8.22 -5.13
CA ARG A 73 -8.46 -8.93 -6.29
C ARG A 73 -7.37 -9.78 -6.93
N LEU A 74 -7.47 -11.09 -6.73
CA LEU A 74 -6.63 -12.10 -7.34
C LEU A 74 -7.03 -12.30 -8.80
N CYS A 75 -6.20 -11.83 -9.72
CA CYS A 75 -6.37 -12.01 -11.15
C CYS A 75 -5.40 -13.08 -11.63
N LEU A 76 -5.94 -14.25 -11.97
CA LEU A 76 -5.19 -15.43 -12.30
C LEU A 76 -4.81 -15.48 -13.79
N GLU A 77 -3.74 -16.20 -14.10
CA GLU A 77 -3.24 -16.43 -15.46
C GLU A 77 -4.32 -17.02 -16.39
N GLU A 78 -5.17 -17.91 -15.86
CA GLU A 78 -6.25 -18.57 -16.59
C GLU A 78 -7.49 -17.68 -16.82
N GLY A 79 -7.44 -16.40 -16.43
CA GLY A 79 -8.49 -15.42 -16.65
C GLY A 79 -9.65 -15.47 -15.65
N VAL A 80 -9.46 -16.15 -14.51
CA VAL A 80 -10.37 -16.11 -13.37
C VAL A 80 -9.97 -14.95 -12.45
N GLU A 81 -10.96 -14.19 -11.98
CA GLU A 81 -10.76 -13.12 -11.01
C GLU A 81 -11.55 -13.40 -9.73
N LEU A 82 -10.89 -13.27 -8.57
CA LEU A 82 -11.44 -13.53 -7.24
C LEU A 82 -11.07 -12.39 -6.28
N THR A 83 -12.03 -11.71 -5.65
CA THR A 83 -11.69 -10.87 -4.49
C THR A 83 -11.55 -11.75 -3.25
N ALA A 84 -10.39 -11.69 -2.59
CA ALA A 84 -10.11 -12.40 -1.34
C ALA A 84 -10.32 -11.49 -0.13
N LEU A 85 -11.24 -11.88 0.75
CA LEU A 85 -11.59 -11.19 2.00
C LEU A 85 -11.15 -12.07 3.19
N PRO A 86 -9.97 -11.83 3.78
CA PRO A 86 -9.52 -12.54 4.97
C PRO A 86 -10.42 -12.25 6.16
N ARG A 87 -10.78 -13.30 6.89
CA ARG A 87 -11.59 -13.20 8.11
C ARG A 87 -10.76 -12.87 9.34
N ASP A 88 -9.50 -13.29 9.35
CA ASP A 88 -8.57 -13.18 10.46
C ASP A 88 -7.13 -12.90 9.98
N ARG A 89 -6.24 -12.63 10.94
CA ARG A 89 -4.82 -12.38 10.72
C ARG A 89 -4.09 -13.52 10.01
N ALA A 90 -4.46 -14.77 10.27
CA ALA A 90 -3.81 -15.93 9.65
C ALA A 90 -4.17 -16.05 8.17
N ALA A 91 -5.44 -15.79 7.81
CA ALA A 91 -5.89 -15.66 6.44
C ALA A 91 -5.18 -14.51 5.72
N TRP A 92 -5.06 -13.33 6.35
CA TRP A 92 -4.26 -12.23 5.79
C TRP A 92 -2.83 -12.67 5.44
N GLY A 93 -2.16 -13.39 6.34
CA GLY A 93 -0.82 -13.91 6.08
C GLY A 93 -0.77 -14.84 4.86
N ARG A 94 -1.74 -15.74 4.71
CA ARG A 94 -1.83 -16.62 3.52
C ARG A 94 -2.08 -15.85 2.23
N LEU A 95 -2.88 -14.78 2.28
CA LEU A 95 -3.09 -13.88 1.14
C LEU A 95 -1.77 -13.19 0.75
N CYS A 96 -1.03 -12.65 1.72
CA CYS A 96 0.25 -12.01 1.45
C CYS A 96 1.28 -12.98 0.85
N ARG A 97 1.35 -14.23 1.34
CA ARG A 97 2.23 -15.25 0.78
C ARG A 97 1.87 -15.63 -0.66
N LEU A 98 0.58 -15.76 -0.95
CA LEU A 98 0.10 -16.03 -2.31
C LEU A 98 0.48 -14.90 -3.27
N LEU A 99 0.24 -13.65 -2.87
CA LEU A 99 0.63 -12.46 -3.64
C LEU A 99 2.15 -12.40 -3.85
N SER A 100 2.93 -12.69 -2.81
CA SER A 100 4.40 -12.73 -2.88
C SER A 100 4.89 -13.80 -3.84
N THR A 101 4.31 -14.99 -3.77
CA THR A 101 4.61 -16.11 -4.68
C THR A 101 4.35 -15.71 -6.13
N GLY A 102 3.21 -15.06 -6.39
CA GLY A 102 2.88 -14.59 -7.74
C GLY A 102 3.80 -13.48 -8.23
N ALA A 103 4.13 -12.51 -7.38
CA ALA A 103 5.02 -11.40 -7.72
C ALA A 103 6.47 -11.87 -7.98
N GLN A 104 6.95 -12.83 -7.19
CA GLN A 104 8.30 -13.38 -7.32
C GLN A 104 8.49 -14.24 -8.58
N ARG A 105 7.41 -14.77 -9.16
CA ARG A 105 7.43 -15.49 -10.45
C ARG A 105 7.45 -14.54 -11.66
N ALA A 106 7.20 -13.26 -11.46
CA ALA A 106 7.04 -12.29 -12.53
C ALA A 106 8.13 -11.20 -12.49
N LYS A 107 8.14 -10.36 -13.53
CA LYS A 107 8.95 -9.14 -13.54
C LYS A 107 8.34 -8.14 -12.54
N LYS A 108 9.17 -7.23 -12.02
CA LYS A 108 8.72 -6.19 -11.09
C LYS A 108 7.47 -5.46 -11.60
N GLY A 109 6.44 -5.38 -10.76
CA GLY A 109 5.16 -4.74 -11.07
C GLY A 109 4.12 -5.65 -11.73
N ASP A 110 4.50 -6.88 -12.12
CA ASP A 110 3.57 -7.93 -12.55
C ASP A 110 3.42 -8.99 -11.43
N CYS A 111 2.34 -9.76 -11.49
CA CYS A 111 2.09 -10.84 -10.54
C CYS A 111 1.38 -12.01 -11.23
N LEU A 112 2.00 -13.19 -11.19
CA LEU A 112 1.56 -14.39 -11.89
C LEU A 112 1.06 -15.45 -10.89
N ILE A 113 -0.26 -15.43 -10.69
CA ILE A 113 -0.98 -16.38 -9.82
C ILE A 113 -1.77 -17.33 -10.73
N ARG A 114 -1.76 -18.62 -10.41
CA ARG A 114 -2.47 -19.68 -11.14
C ARG A 114 -3.58 -20.26 -10.29
N ILE A 115 -4.54 -20.95 -10.92
CA ILE A 115 -5.59 -21.66 -10.20
C ILE A 115 -5.02 -22.66 -9.19
N ALA A 116 -3.91 -23.32 -9.53
CA ALA A 116 -3.26 -24.27 -8.63
C ALA A 116 -2.77 -23.64 -7.31
N ASP A 117 -2.41 -22.35 -7.32
CA ASP A 117 -1.92 -21.65 -6.13
C ASP A 117 -3.07 -21.31 -5.16
N LEU A 118 -4.34 -21.39 -5.59
CA LEU A 118 -5.49 -21.11 -4.73
C LEU A 118 -5.60 -22.09 -3.55
N ALA A 119 -5.02 -23.28 -3.66
CA ALA A 119 -4.96 -24.24 -2.56
C ALA A 119 -4.22 -23.68 -1.33
N ASP A 120 -3.27 -22.75 -1.54
CA ASP A 120 -2.47 -22.14 -0.47
C ASP A 120 -3.25 -21.11 0.36
N LEU A 121 -4.43 -20.66 -0.10
CA LEU A 121 -5.32 -19.80 0.68
C LEU A 121 -5.88 -20.52 1.91
N GLY A 122 -6.18 -21.82 1.82
CA GLY A 122 -6.80 -22.56 2.93
C GLY A 122 -8.15 -21.95 3.39
N PRO A 123 -8.60 -22.24 4.63
CA PRO A 123 -9.85 -21.71 5.19
C PRO A 123 -9.70 -20.24 5.63
N GLY A 124 -10.75 -19.66 6.22
CA GLY A 124 -10.68 -18.31 6.83
C GLY A 124 -10.86 -17.15 5.87
N PHE A 125 -11.44 -17.38 4.70
CA PHE A 125 -11.76 -16.35 3.71
C PHE A 125 -13.25 -16.33 3.37
N HIS A 126 -13.72 -15.19 2.87
CA HIS A 126 -14.76 -15.17 1.84
C HIS A 126 -14.12 -14.82 0.50
N LEU A 127 -14.54 -15.50 -0.56
CA LEU A 127 -14.04 -15.27 -1.90
C LEU A 127 -15.16 -14.82 -2.82
N LEU A 128 -14.93 -13.75 -3.59
CA LEU A 128 -15.92 -13.23 -4.53
C LEU A 128 -15.47 -13.53 -5.95
N LEU A 129 -16.15 -14.45 -6.62
CA LEU A 129 -15.85 -14.85 -7.99
C LEU A 129 -16.45 -13.84 -8.99
N HIS A 130 -15.60 -13.20 -9.78
CA HIS A 130 -16.00 -12.19 -10.76
C HIS A 130 -16.23 -12.83 -12.14
N PRO A 131 -17.47 -12.86 -12.65
CA PRO A 131 -17.75 -13.37 -13.99
C PRO A 131 -17.28 -12.38 -15.06
N PRO A 132 -16.77 -12.86 -16.21
CA PRO A 132 -16.33 -11.98 -17.28
C PRO A 132 -17.51 -11.23 -17.91
N ALA A 133 -17.24 -10.05 -18.43
CA ALA A 133 -18.21 -9.30 -19.22
C ALA A 133 -18.42 -9.96 -20.61
N GLY A 134 -19.68 -10.12 -21.02
CA GLY A 134 -20.02 -10.43 -22.41
C GLY A 134 -19.67 -11.85 -22.86
N ARG A 135 -18.98 -11.98 -24.01
CA ARG A 135 -18.76 -13.27 -24.71
C ARG A 135 -17.75 -14.21 -24.02
N GLY A 136 -17.09 -13.77 -22.95
CA GLY A 136 -16.05 -14.55 -22.25
C GLY A 136 -16.57 -15.70 -21.37
N LEU A 137 -17.88 -15.83 -21.16
CA LEU A 137 -18.42 -16.76 -20.17
C LEU A 137 -18.15 -18.25 -20.49
N ARG A 138 -18.23 -18.64 -21.76
CA ARG A 138 -18.04 -20.05 -22.19
C ARG A 138 -16.64 -20.60 -21.87
N PRO A 139 -15.54 -19.95 -22.30
CA PRO A 139 -14.20 -20.42 -21.97
C PRO A 139 -13.85 -20.24 -20.49
N TRP A 140 -14.51 -19.33 -19.79
CA TRP A 140 -14.29 -19.07 -18.36
C TRP A 140 -14.90 -20.15 -17.46
N LEU A 141 -16.05 -20.73 -17.82
CA LEU A 141 -16.79 -21.64 -16.94
C LEU A 141 -15.99 -22.88 -16.46
N PRO A 142 -15.22 -23.58 -17.31
CA PRO A 142 -14.35 -24.67 -16.84
C PRO A 142 -13.31 -24.21 -15.82
N GLN A 143 -12.75 -23.01 -16.01
CA GLN A 143 -11.74 -22.44 -15.12
C GLN A 143 -12.34 -21.97 -13.81
N ALA A 144 -13.52 -21.35 -13.84
CA ALA A 144 -14.28 -21.03 -12.64
C ALA A 144 -14.55 -22.27 -11.78
N ARG A 145 -14.98 -23.38 -12.39
CA ARG A 145 -15.19 -24.65 -11.68
C ARG A 145 -13.89 -25.23 -11.12
N ALA A 146 -12.79 -25.12 -11.85
CA ALA A 146 -11.47 -25.56 -11.38
C ALA A 146 -11.01 -24.73 -10.18
N ALA A 147 -11.17 -23.40 -10.24
CA ALA A 147 -10.90 -22.51 -9.14
C ALA A 147 -11.74 -22.86 -7.92
N LEU A 148 -13.06 -22.99 -8.05
CA LEU A 148 -13.96 -23.35 -6.94
C LEU A 148 -13.58 -24.67 -6.28
N ARG A 149 -13.13 -25.68 -7.04
CA ARG A 149 -12.64 -26.95 -6.48
C ARG A 149 -11.32 -26.83 -5.71
N ALA A 150 -10.48 -25.86 -6.05
CA ALA A 150 -9.21 -25.61 -5.37
C ALA A 150 -9.38 -24.84 -4.05
N LEU A 151 -10.54 -24.21 -3.83
CA LEU A 151 -10.81 -23.40 -2.65
C LEU A 151 -11.26 -24.26 -1.46
N ALA A 152 -10.71 -23.93 -0.28
CA ALA A 152 -11.14 -24.46 1.01
C ALA A 152 -12.03 -23.46 1.79
N ALA A 153 -12.57 -22.46 1.11
CA ALA A 153 -13.32 -21.35 1.71
C ALA A 153 -14.61 -21.03 0.91
N PRO A 154 -15.65 -20.48 1.56
CA PRO A 154 -16.86 -20.06 0.89
C PRO A 154 -16.59 -19.07 -0.25
N ALA A 155 -17.18 -19.36 -1.41
CA ALA A 155 -17.14 -18.49 -2.58
C ALA A 155 -18.53 -17.99 -2.95
N HIS A 156 -18.61 -16.77 -3.47
CA HIS A 156 -19.85 -16.11 -3.89
C HIS A 156 -19.67 -15.53 -5.29
N LEU A 157 -20.65 -15.71 -6.18
CA LEU A 157 -20.60 -15.08 -7.49
C LEU A 157 -20.99 -13.60 -7.40
N VAL A 158 -20.18 -12.72 -7.95
CA VAL A 158 -20.47 -11.28 -7.94
C VAL A 158 -21.58 -10.93 -8.92
N ALA A 159 -22.58 -10.22 -8.42
CA ALA A 159 -23.71 -9.67 -9.15
C ALA A 159 -23.65 -8.14 -9.16
N SER A 160 -23.29 -7.56 -10.30
CA SER A 160 -23.04 -6.12 -10.41
C SER A 160 -23.91 -5.43 -11.46
N PRO A 161 -24.56 -4.30 -11.12
CA PRO A 161 -25.30 -3.50 -12.09
C PRO A 161 -24.35 -2.78 -13.06
N ARG A 162 -24.79 -2.59 -14.30
CA ARG A 162 -24.04 -1.94 -15.38
C ARG A 162 -24.71 -0.71 -15.95
N TYR A 163 -25.98 -0.47 -15.64
CA TYR A 163 -26.73 0.72 -16.04
C TYR A 163 -26.79 0.89 -17.56
N ASP A 164 -27.02 -0.23 -18.25
CA ASP A 164 -27.19 -0.32 -19.70
C ASP A 164 -28.63 -0.74 -20.08
N GLY A 165 -29.56 -0.66 -19.13
CA GLY A 165 -30.96 -1.07 -19.29
C GLY A 165 -31.18 -2.59 -19.24
N GLN A 166 -30.13 -3.40 -19.00
CA GLN A 166 -30.20 -4.86 -19.00
C GLN A 166 -29.92 -5.47 -17.62
N ASP A 167 -30.02 -4.69 -16.54
CA ASP A 167 -29.60 -5.11 -15.21
C ASP A 167 -30.48 -6.20 -14.61
N ALA A 168 -31.81 -6.04 -14.58
CA ALA A 168 -32.70 -7.09 -14.07
C ALA A 168 -32.47 -8.47 -14.73
N PRO A 169 -32.55 -8.62 -16.07
CA PRO A 169 -32.29 -9.91 -16.69
C PRO A 169 -30.83 -10.38 -16.57
N ARG A 170 -29.88 -9.48 -16.29
CA ARG A 170 -28.49 -9.82 -15.99
C ARG A 170 -28.35 -10.42 -14.60
N LEU A 171 -28.96 -9.82 -13.59
CA LEU A 171 -28.97 -10.33 -12.23
C LEU A 171 -29.63 -11.71 -12.18
N ASP A 172 -30.74 -11.94 -12.89
CA ASP A 172 -31.36 -13.26 -13.04
C ASP A 172 -30.42 -14.31 -13.65
N ARG A 173 -29.62 -13.92 -14.64
CA ARG A 173 -28.63 -14.81 -15.27
C ARG A 173 -27.47 -15.11 -14.32
N LEU A 174 -27.02 -14.13 -13.56
CA LEU A 174 -25.94 -14.30 -12.59
C LEU A 174 -26.39 -15.16 -11.41
N ALA A 175 -27.62 -14.99 -10.91
CA ALA A 175 -28.18 -15.86 -9.88
C ALA A 175 -28.30 -17.32 -10.34
N ARG A 176 -28.76 -17.55 -11.59
CA ARG A 176 -28.77 -18.90 -12.19
C ARG A 176 -27.36 -19.48 -12.35
N LEU A 177 -26.41 -18.67 -12.83
CA LEU A 177 -25.02 -19.10 -12.98
C LEU A 177 -24.40 -19.47 -11.62
N ALA A 178 -24.69 -18.72 -10.56
CA ALA A 178 -24.25 -19.04 -9.21
C ALA A 178 -24.80 -20.40 -8.76
N ALA A 179 -26.09 -20.63 -8.95
CA ALA A 179 -26.73 -21.92 -8.66
C ALA A 179 -26.11 -23.08 -9.47
N ASP A 180 -25.84 -22.89 -10.77
CA ASP A 180 -25.17 -23.87 -11.64
C ASP A 180 -23.71 -24.18 -11.22
N LEU A 181 -23.09 -23.25 -10.51
CA LEU A 181 -21.75 -23.38 -9.92
C LEU A 181 -21.80 -23.94 -8.48
N GLY A 182 -23.00 -24.11 -7.90
CA GLY A 182 -23.18 -24.58 -6.53
C GLY A 182 -22.81 -23.55 -5.46
N ILE A 183 -22.84 -22.26 -5.79
CA ILE A 183 -22.51 -21.16 -4.88
C ILE A 183 -23.64 -20.12 -4.84
N GLU A 184 -23.65 -19.29 -3.81
CA GLU A 184 -24.56 -18.15 -3.73
C GLU A 184 -24.03 -16.96 -4.53
N HIS A 185 -24.86 -15.94 -4.76
CA HIS A 185 -24.45 -14.69 -5.39
C HIS A 185 -24.50 -13.55 -4.38
N VAL A 186 -23.64 -12.55 -4.57
CA VAL A 186 -23.53 -11.36 -3.73
C VAL A 186 -23.54 -10.11 -4.58
N ALA A 187 -24.23 -9.06 -4.13
CA ALA A 187 -24.24 -7.79 -4.84
C ALA A 187 -22.97 -6.99 -4.55
N ALA A 188 -22.39 -6.38 -5.59
CA ALA A 188 -21.31 -5.40 -5.46
C ALA A 188 -21.42 -4.36 -6.57
N ALA A 189 -21.11 -3.09 -6.31
CA ALA A 189 -21.11 -2.06 -7.34
C ALA A 189 -19.84 -2.07 -8.20
N GLU A 190 -18.79 -2.78 -7.77
CA GLU A 190 -17.47 -2.83 -8.41
C GLU A 190 -16.92 -1.45 -8.81
N PRO A 191 -16.84 -0.51 -7.85
CA PRO A 191 -16.48 0.86 -8.16
C PRO A 191 -15.01 0.98 -8.57
N VAL A 192 -14.76 1.75 -9.61
CA VAL A 192 -13.42 2.22 -10.01
C VAL A 192 -13.22 3.70 -9.72
N MET A 193 -14.25 4.36 -9.18
CA MET A 193 -14.21 5.73 -8.71
C MET A 193 -15.09 5.90 -7.45
N HIS A 194 -14.78 6.84 -6.57
CA HIS A 194 -15.67 7.13 -5.43
C HIS A 194 -16.94 7.89 -5.86
N HIS A 195 -16.83 8.75 -6.89
CA HIS A 195 -17.92 9.60 -7.36
C HIS A 195 -17.97 9.67 -8.90
N GLY A 196 -19.17 9.90 -9.46
CA GLY A 196 -19.38 9.87 -10.92
C GLY A 196 -18.67 11.00 -11.69
N SER A 197 -18.38 12.13 -11.03
CA SER A 197 -17.59 13.23 -11.62
C SER A 197 -16.19 12.79 -12.05
N ARG A 198 -15.66 11.74 -11.42
CA ARG A 198 -14.33 11.18 -11.68
C ARG A 198 -14.22 10.40 -12.99
N ARG A 199 -15.34 10.19 -13.69
CA ARG A 199 -15.37 9.45 -14.97
C ARG A 199 -14.38 10.02 -15.99
N ARG A 200 -14.33 11.35 -16.12
CA ARG A 200 -13.47 12.02 -17.11
C ARG A 200 -11.99 11.68 -16.89
N LEU A 201 -11.53 11.75 -15.64
CA LEU A 201 -10.16 11.34 -15.30
C LEU A 201 -9.95 9.84 -15.55
N THR A 202 -10.93 9.00 -15.21
CA THR A 202 -10.83 7.54 -15.41
C THR A 202 -10.71 7.14 -16.89
N ASP A 203 -11.41 7.84 -17.79
CA ASP A 203 -11.26 7.68 -19.24
C ASP A 203 -9.86 8.13 -19.71
N VAL A 204 -9.32 9.22 -19.15
CA VAL A 204 -7.95 9.67 -19.43
C VAL A 204 -6.91 8.66 -18.94
N LEU A 205 -7.09 8.07 -17.75
CA LEU A 205 -6.23 6.99 -17.26
C LEU A 205 -6.23 5.80 -18.22
N THR A 206 -7.40 5.45 -18.76
CA THR A 206 -7.53 4.42 -19.80
C THR A 206 -6.78 4.82 -21.08
N CYS A 207 -6.89 6.06 -21.54
CA CYS A 207 -6.10 6.57 -22.65
C CYS A 207 -4.59 6.43 -22.44
N ILE A 208 -4.10 6.76 -21.24
CA ILE A 208 -2.69 6.63 -20.87
C ILE A 208 -2.27 5.16 -20.86
N ARG A 209 -3.07 4.27 -20.26
CA ARG A 209 -2.81 2.82 -20.19
C ARG A 209 -2.75 2.18 -21.58
N GLU A 210 -3.68 2.52 -22.45
CA GLU A 210 -3.84 1.92 -23.79
C GLU A 210 -3.01 2.63 -24.87
N GLY A 211 -2.32 3.74 -24.55
CA GLY A 211 -1.57 4.54 -25.51
C GLY A 211 -2.45 5.21 -26.58
N ARG A 212 -3.67 5.63 -26.21
CA ARG A 212 -4.68 6.20 -27.12
C ARG A 212 -5.00 7.66 -26.76
N ARG A 213 -5.48 8.41 -27.75
CA ARG A 213 -6.06 9.74 -27.52
C ARG A 213 -7.54 9.63 -27.16
N ILE A 214 -8.05 10.60 -26.41
CA ILE A 214 -9.45 10.66 -25.97
C ILE A 214 -10.42 10.63 -27.17
N ASP A 215 -10.07 11.29 -28.28
CA ASP A 215 -10.87 11.30 -29.50
C ASP A 215 -10.99 9.92 -30.18
N ARG A 216 -10.13 8.96 -29.81
CA ARG A 216 -10.06 7.61 -30.37
C ARG A 216 -10.20 6.51 -29.31
N ILE A 217 -10.70 6.83 -28.12
CA ILE A 217 -10.86 5.88 -27.02
C ILE A 217 -11.88 4.77 -27.36
N GLY A 218 -12.91 5.10 -28.15
CA GLY A 218 -13.91 4.13 -28.63
C GLY A 218 -14.55 3.31 -27.51
N ARG A 219 -14.59 1.98 -27.69
CA ARG A 219 -15.19 1.05 -26.72
C ARG A 219 -14.35 0.81 -25.45
N ALA A 220 -13.16 1.39 -25.36
CA ALA A 220 -12.36 1.35 -24.14
C ALA A 220 -12.86 2.36 -23.08
N ALA A 221 -13.65 3.37 -23.48
CA ALA A 221 -14.25 4.30 -22.54
C ALA A 221 -15.21 3.61 -21.59
N LEU A 222 -15.33 4.16 -20.38
CA LEU A 222 -16.43 3.81 -19.49
C LEU A 222 -17.76 4.13 -20.18
N VAL A 223 -18.69 3.17 -20.14
CA VAL A 223 -20.03 3.32 -20.73
C VAL A 223 -20.78 4.49 -20.10
N ASN A 224 -20.65 4.64 -18.78
CA ASN A 224 -21.34 5.64 -17.97
C ASN A 224 -20.48 5.99 -16.72
N ALA A 225 -21.01 6.86 -15.86
CA ALA A 225 -20.36 7.28 -14.61
C ALA A 225 -20.76 6.40 -13.41
N GLU A 226 -21.35 5.22 -13.67
CA GLU A 226 -22.10 4.48 -12.65
C GLU A 226 -21.27 3.43 -11.90
N ARG A 227 -20.04 3.14 -12.34
CA ARG A 227 -19.03 2.36 -11.58
C ARG A 227 -18.43 3.19 -10.44
N ARG A 228 -19.30 3.76 -9.62
CA ARG A 228 -18.98 4.58 -8.45
C ARG A 228 -19.47 3.93 -7.16
N LEU A 229 -18.98 4.38 -6.01
CA LEU A 229 -19.48 3.91 -4.71
C LEU A 229 -20.98 4.24 -4.56
N ARG A 230 -21.73 3.31 -3.94
CA ARG A 230 -23.20 3.35 -3.82
C ARG A 230 -23.66 3.24 -2.38
N SER A 231 -24.78 3.87 -2.07
CA SER A 231 -25.49 3.62 -0.81
C SER A 231 -26.28 2.31 -0.87
N GLU A 232 -26.67 1.81 0.30
CA GLU A 232 -27.56 0.68 0.43
C GLU A 232 -28.89 0.89 -0.31
N ALA A 233 -29.53 2.06 -0.13
CA ALA A 233 -30.81 2.36 -0.78
C ALA A 233 -30.71 2.33 -2.32
N GLU A 234 -29.58 2.80 -2.88
CA GLU A 234 -29.32 2.65 -4.31
C GLU A 234 -29.21 1.17 -4.70
N MET A 235 -28.42 0.38 -3.97
CA MET A 235 -28.19 -1.03 -4.27
C MET A 235 -29.46 -1.87 -4.16
N LEU A 236 -30.29 -1.67 -3.14
CA LEU A 236 -31.58 -2.36 -3.00
C LEU A 236 -32.51 -2.08 -4.19
N ARG A 237 -32.57 -0.81 -4.63
CA ARG A 237 -33.38 -0.43 -5.80
C ARG A 237 -32.88 -1.07 -7.10
N LEU A 238 -31.56 -1.16 -7.26
CA LEU A 238 -30.93 -1.69 -8.49
C LEU A 238 -30.97 -3.21 -8.55
N CYS A 239 -30.88 -3.85 -7.38
CA CYS A 239 -30.95 -5.29 -7.20
C CYS A 239 -32.35 -5.72 -6.75
N ALA A 240 -33.41 -5.02 -7.19
CA ALA A 240 -34.78 -5.41 -6.89
C ALA A 240 -35.05 -6.85 -7.36
N GLY A 241 -35.62 -7.69 -6.49
CA GLY A 241 -35.76 -9.15 -6.69
C GLY A 241 -34.51 -9.96 -6.31
N HIS A 242 -33.42 -9.29 -5.94
CA HIS A 242 -32.15 -9.87 -5.48
C HIS A 242 -31.66 -9.19 -4.18
N GLU A 243 -32.58 -8.72 -3.34
CA GLU A 243 -32.28 -8.00 -2.09
C GLU A 243 -31.43 -8.86 -1.14
N ALA A 244 -31.64 -10.18 -1.15
CA ALA A 244 -30.82 -11.12 -0.39
C ALA A 244 -29.33 -11.02 -0.74
N ALA A 245 -28.98 -10.78 -2.02
CA ALA A 245 -27.58 -10.62 -2.45
C ALA A 245 -26.97 -9.32 -1.93
N VAL A 246 -27.78 -8.27 -1.73
CA VAL A 246 -27.34 -7.00 -1.13
C VAL A 246 -27.05 -7.20 0.36
N HIS A 247 -27.94 -7.87 1.09
CA HIS A 247 -27.74 -8.15 2.51
C HIS A 247 -26.62 -9.17 2.77
N ARG A 248 -26.40 -10.12 1.85
CA ARG A 248 -25.27 -11.06 1.86
C ARG A 248 -23.92 -10.36 1.89
N ALA A 249 -23.79 -9.23 1.19
CA ALA A 249 -22.56 -8.43 1.24
C ALA A 249 -22.28 -7.90 2.65
N GLY A 250 -23.33 -7.46 3.35
CA GLY A 250 -23.26 -7.07 4.76
C GLY A 250 -22.92 -8.24 5.69
N GLU A 251 -23.48 -9.43 5.45
CA GLU A 251 -23.20 -10.65 6.23
C GLU A 251 -21.73 -11.07 6.09
N ILE A 252 -21.20 -11.09 4.86
CA ILE A 252 -19.78 -11.36 4.60
C ILE A 252 -18.88 -10.33 5.33
N ALA A 253 -19.22 -9.04 5.23
CA ALA A 253 -18.50 -8.00 5.98
C ALA A 253 -18.58 -8.25 7.50
N ALA A 254 -19.71 -8.75 7.99
CA ALA A 254 -19.92 -9.15 9.37
C ALA A 254 -19.13 -10.38 9.80
N GLU A 255 -18.48 -11.12 8.91
CA GLU A 255 -17.60 -12.24 9.28
C GLU A 255 -16.12 -11.90 9.10
N CYS A 256 -15.82 -10.88 8.32
CA CYS A 256 -14.46 -10.35 8.17
C CYS A 256 -14.11 -9.47 9.38
N ARG A 257 -13.21 -9.96 10.24
CA ARG A 257 -12.80 -9.28 11.49
C ARG A 257 -11.40 -8.70 11.46
N PHE A 258 -10.55 -9.22 10.59
CA PHE A 258 -9.17 -8.77 10.46
C PHE A 258 -9.07 -7.24 10.30
N SER A 259 -8.26 -6.61 11.15
CA SER A 259 -7.84 -5.21 11.04
C SER A 259 -6.35 -5.11 10.79
N LEU A 260 -5.91 -4.07 10.07
CA LEU A 260 -4.49 -3.75 9.93
C LEU A 260 -3.84 -3.38 11.27
N ASP A 261 -4.62 -2.95 12.28
CA ASP A 261 -4.11 -2.70 13.64
C ASP A 261 -3.60 -3.97 14.34
N GLU A 262 -3.95 -5.17 13.82
CA GLU A 262 -3.42 -6.44 14.31
C GLU A 262 -2.02 -6.74 13.77
N LEU A 263 -1.52 -5.97 12.80
CA LEU A 263 -0.18 -6.13 12.26
C LEU A 263 0.84 -5.50 13.21
N ARG A 264 1.51 -6.36 13.98
CA ARG A 264 2.64 -5.98 14.82
C ARG A 264 3.87 -6.73 14.34
N TYR A 265 4.97 -6.02 14.17
CA TYR A 265 6.25 -6.65 13.89
C TYR A 265 7.02 -6.89 15.19
N GLU A 266 7.75 -7.99 15.23
CA GLU A 266 8.70 -8.31 16.30
C GLU A 266 10.11 -8.22 15.72
N TYR A 267 11.07 -7.75 16.51
CA TYR A 267 12.47 -7.69 16.10
C TYR A 267 13.15 -9.07 16.19
N PRO A 268 14.15 -9.38 15.34
CA PRO A 268 14.76 -10.70 15.29
C PRO A 268 15.48 -11.13 16.58
N ARG A 269 15.07 -12.25 17.17
CA ARG A 269 15.57 -12.72 18.48
C ARG A 269 17.02 -13.22 18.44
N GLU A 270 17.46 -13.67 17.28
CA GLU A 270 18.83 -14.11 17.00
C GLU A 270 19.89 -13.00 17.19
N ILE A 271 19.48 -11.74 17.36
CA ILE A 271 20.41 -10.63 17.60
C ILE A 271 20.91 -10.63 19.06
N TRP A 272 20.12 -11.17 20.00
CA TRP A 272 20.46 -11.19 21.41
C TRP A 272 20.74 -12.58 22.00
N ASP A 273 20.78 -13.64 21.18
CA ASP A 273 21.29 -14.97 21.55
C ASP A 273 20.66 -15.56 22.84
N GLY A 274 19.38 -15.25 23.11
CA GLY A 274 18.67 -15.69 24.32
C GLY A 274 18.95 -14.89 25.60
N GLU A 275 19.79 -13.85 25.53
CA GLU A 275 19.95 -12.84 26.57
C GLU A 275 18.71 -11.93 26.60
N ASP A 276 18.39 -11.34 27.76
CA ASP A 276 17.40 -10.26 27.79
C ASP A 276 17.89 -9.06 26.95
N PRO A 277 17.07 -8.50 26.03
CA PRO A 277 17.51 -7.42 25.15
C PRO A 277 18.03 -6.19 25.91
N GLN A 278 17.39 -5.82 27.01
CA GLN A 278 17.80 -4.65 27.79
C GLN A 278 19.12 -4.90 28.51
N ALA A 279 19.30 -6.09 29.11
CA ALA A 279 20.57 -6.49 29.73
C ALA A 279 21.73 -6.50 28.72
N ARG A 280 21.48 -7.05 27.52
CA ARG A 280 22.47 -7.06 26.43
C ARG A 280 22.84 -5.65 26.01
N LEU A 281 21.84 -4.78 25.81
CA LEU A 281 22.05 -3.39 25.43
C LEU A 281 22.92 -2.67 26.47
N ALA A 282 22.58 -2.78 27.76
CA ALA A 282 23.35 -2.16 28.84
C ALA A 282 24.81 -2.65 28.86
N ARG A 283 25.04 -3.96 28.65
CA ARG A 283 26.38 -4.55 28.58
C ARG A 283 27.19 -4.02 27.39
N LEU A 284 26.58 -3.92 26.22
CA LEU A 284 27.22 -3.37 25.02
C LEU A 284 27.50 -1.87 25.17
N THR A 285 26.58 -1.10 25.76
CA THR A 285 26.78 0.31 26.09
C THR A 285 27.96 0.50 27.03
N ALA A 286 28.07 -0.29 28.10
CA ALA A 286 29.19 -0.21 29.04
C ALA A 286 30.53 -0.47 28.33
N ARG A 287 30.63 -1.55 27.54
CA ARG A 287 31.82 -1.87 26.74
C ARG A 287 32.16 -0.76 25.74
N GLY A 288 31.15 -0.19 25.10
CA GLY A 288 31.29 0.91 24.16
C GLY A 288 31.84 2.18 24.83
N LEU A 289 31.35 2.51 26.02
CA LEU A 289 31.86 3.64 26.80
C LEU A 289 33.32 3.43 27.23
N ASP A 290 33.70 2.23 27.65
CA ASP A 290 35.11 1.93 27.98
C ASP A 290 36.03 2.09 26.76
N TRP A 291 35.55 1.72 25.56
CA TRP A 291 36.27 1.96 24.30
C TRP A 291 36.39 3.45 23.95
N ARG A 292 35.31 4.22 24.13
CA ARG A 292 35.28 5.65 23.80
C ARG A 292 36.06 6.53 24.79
N TYR A 293 36.13 6.11 26.06
CA TYR A 293 36.77 6.86 27.14
C TYR A 293 37.85 6.01 27.83
N PRO A 294 39.01 5.76 27.19
CA PRO A 294 40.07 4.91 27.75
C PRO A 294 40.70 5.50 29.03
N ALA A 295 40.55 6.81 29.26
CA ALA A 295 40.99 7.49 30.48
C ALA A 295 39.92 7.50 31.60
N GLY A 296 38.78 6.84 31.38
CA GLY A 296 37.65 6.80 32.29
C GLY A 296 36.45 7.62 31.80
N VAL A 297 35.25 7.06 31.98
CA VAL A 297 33.98 7.67 31.57
C VAL A 297 33.61 8.82 32.52
N PRO A 298 33.38 10.06 32.03
CA PRO A 298 32.93 11.18 32.86
C PRO A 298 31.61 10.87 33.59
N GLY A 299 31.45 11.39 34.81
CA GLY A 299 30.25 11.14 35.63
C GLY A 299 28.94 11.59 34.97
N GLY A 300 28.96 12.72 34.25
CA GLY A 300 27.79 13.21 33.51
C GLY A 300 27.37 12.28 32.37
N VAL A 301 28.34 11.74 31.62
CA VAL A 301 28.10 10.78 30.53
C VAL A 301 27.49 9.49 31.06
N ARG A 302 28.03 8.98 32.18
CA ARG A 302 27.50 7.77 32.82
C ARG A 302 26.06 7.98 33.29
N ALA A 303 25.78 9.10 33.96
CA ALA A 303 24.42 9.42 34.42
C ALA A 303 23.43 9.57 33.24
N GLN A 304 23.87 10.16 32.13
CA GLN A 304 23.09 10.29 30.91
C GLN A 304 22.83 8.91 30.28
N ALA A 305 23.84 8.06 30.10
CA ALA A 305 23.68 6.70 29.59
C ALA A 305 22.70 5.88 30.44
N ASP A 306 22.79 5.96 31.77
CA ASP A 306 21.88 5.27 32.68
C ASP A 306 20.44 5.79 32.55
N HIS A 307 20.25 7.09 32.31
CA HIS A 307 18.94 7.69 32.06
C HIS A 307 18.35 7.20 30.73
N GLU A 308 19.13 7.24 29.65
CA GLU A 308 18.71 6.75 28.33
C GLU A 308 18.33 5.27 28.38
N LEU A 309 19.14 4.42 29.02
CA LEU A 309 18.86 3.00 29.16
C LEU A 309 17.55 2.73 29.91
N ARG A 310 17.25 3.47 30.98
CA ARG A 310 15.97 3.34 31.69
C ARG A 310 14.77 3.73 30.83
N LEU A 311 14.91 4.76 30.01
CA LEU A 311 13.84 5.21 29.12
C LEU A 311 13.64 4.21 27.96
N ILE A 312 14.72 3.67 27.41
CA ILE A 312 14.70 2.62 26.38
C ILE A 312 14.02 1.35 26.92
N ASP A 313 14.31 0.96 28.16
CA ASP A 313 13.68 -0.19 28.83
C ASP A 313 12.17 0.01 28.99
N LYS A 314 11.79 1.16 29.55
CA LYS A 314 10.39 1.52 29.79
C LYS A 314 9.54 1.51 28.52
N LEU A 315 10.14 1.90 27.38
CA LEU A 315 9.48 1.93 26.08
C LEU A 315 9.72 0.66 25.24
N ALA A 316 10.42 -0.33 25.79
CA ALA A 316 10.77 -1.59 25.12
C ALA A 316 11.52 -1.42 23.77
N TYR A 317 12.37 -0.40 23.65
CA TYR A 317 13.12 -0.11 22.42
C TYR A 317 14.48 -0.81 22.33
N ALA A 318 14.89 -1.59 23.33
CA ALA A 318 16.19 -2.27 23.31
C ALA A 318 16.42 -3.16 22.07
N PRO A 319 15.43 -3.95 21.59
CA PRO A 319 15.60 -4.74 20.36
C PRO A 319 15.92 -3.89 19.12
N TYR A 320 15.37 -2.69 19.03
CA TYR A 320 15.63 -1.78 17.92
C TYR A 320 17.08 -1.29 17.91
N PHE A 321 17.58 -0.81 19.07
CA PHE A 321 18.97 -0.38 19.22
C PHE A 321 19.96 -1.51 18.91
N LEU A 322 19.67 -2.74 19.37
CA LEU A 322 20.48 -3.91 19.10
C LEU A 322 20.49 -4.29 17.62
N THR A 323 19.34 -4.19 16.93
CA THR A 323 19.26 -4.46 15.49
C THR A 323 20.10 -3.48 14.68
N VAL A 324 20.04 -2.19 15.03
CA VAL A 324 20.88 -1.18 14.38
C VAL A 324 22.37 -1.41 14.70
N SER A 325 22.70 -1.71 15.97
CA SER A 325 24.07 -2.02 16.40
C SER A 325 24.66 -3.17 15.61
N ASP A 326 23.91 -4.24 15.38
CA ASP A 326 24.37 -5.42 14.63
C ASP A 326 24.78 -5.09 13.18
N VAL A 327 23.97 -4.28 12.50
CA VAL A 327 24.27 -3.83 11.13
C VAL A 327 25.48 -2.89 11.10
N VAL A 328 25.59 -2.00 12.09
CA VAL A 328 26.74 -1.09 12.26
C VAL A 328 28.02 -1.87 12.57
N ASP A 329 27.96 -2.87 13.44
CA ASP A 329 29.08 -3.72 13.81
C ASP A 329 29.61 -4.50 12.59
N PHE A 330 28.71 -5.05 11.77
CA PHE A 330 29.07 -5.65 10.49
C PHE A 330 29.80 -4.64 9.58
N ALA A 331 29.20 -3.47 9.34
CA ALA A 331 29.78 -2.46 8.46
C ALA A 331 31.20 -2.06 8.91
N ARG A 332 31.39 -1.81 10.21
CA ARG A 332 32.71 -1.49 10.79
C ARG A 332 33.69 -2.65 10.68
N SER A 333 33.26 -3.90 10.86
CA SER A 333 34.12 -5.08 10.70
C SER A 333 34.68 -5.23 9.27
N GLN A 334 33.93 -4.75 8.28
CA GLN A 334 34.33 -4.74 6.87
C GLN A 334 35.03 -3.44 6.45
N GLY A 335 35.28 -2.53 7.40
CA GLY A 335 35.86 -1.21 7.13
C GLY A 335 34.96 -0.30 6.28
N ILE A 336 33.64 -0.52 6.27
CA ILE A 336 32.66 0.33 5.59
C ILE A 336 32.41 1.55 6.46
N LEU A 337 32.55 2.74 5.89
CA LEU A 337 32.25 3.98 6.61
C LEU A 337 30.75 4.06 6.89
N CYS A 338 30.38 4.26 8.16
CA CYS A 338 29.01 4.46 8.57
C CYS A 338 28.83 5.58 9.60
N GLN A 339 27.68 6.28 9.54
CA GLN A 339 27.39 7.40 10.42
C GLN A 339 25.88 7.53 10.67
N GLY A 340 25.46 7.49 11.93
CA GLY A 340 24.10 7.84 12.33
C GLY A 340 23.78 9.32 12.12
N ARG A 341 22.58 9.62 11.61
CA ARG A 341 22.05 10.98 11.42
C ARG A 341 20.88 11.29 12.35
N GLY A 342 20.38 12.51 12.25
CA GLY A 342 19.12 12.93 12.88
C GLY A 342 19.24 13.00 14.40
N SER A 343 18.15 12.65 15.07
CA SER A 343 18.04 12.72 16.54
C SER A 343 18.88 11.64 17.25
N ALA A 344 19.29 10.58 16.56
CA ALA A 344 20.20 9.57 17.10
C ALA A 344 21.56 10.13 17.54
N ALA A 345 22.01 11.26 16.95
CA ALA A 345 23.21 11.98 17.36
C ALA A 345 23.16 12.50 18.80
N ASN A 346 21.97 12.62 19.38
CA ASN A 346 21.77 13.13 20.74
C ASN A 346 21.88 12.03 21.81
N SER A 347 22.12 10.77 21.43
CA SER A 347 22.12 9.63 22.35
C SER A 347 23.54 9.16 22.69
N VAL A 348 23.84 9.09 23.99
CA VAL A 348 25.06 8.47 24.53
C VAL A 348 25.07 6.97 24.23
N VAL A 349 23.90 6.31 24.27
CA VAL A 349 23.78 4.89 23.91
C VAL A 349 24.18 4.66 22.45
N CYS A 350 23.67 5.46 21.50
CA CYS A 350 24.08 5.39 20.08
C CYS A 350 25.58 5.66 19.89
N PHE A 351 26.15 6.61 20.64
CA PHE A 351 27.58 6.90 20.59
C PHE A 351 28.42 5.72 21.10
N ALA A 352 28.04 5.13 22.23
CA ALA A 352 28.71 3.98 22.82
C ALA A 352 28.69 2.76 21.89
N LEU A 353 27.54 2.48 21.25
CA LEU A 353 27.40 1.40 20.27
C LEU A 353 28.12 1.64 18.94
N GLY A 354 28.72 2.82 18.74
CA GLY A 354 29.38 3.13 17.47
C GLY A 354 28.42 3.57 16.36
N VAL A 355 27.12 3.69 16.62
CA VAL A 355 26.15 4.18 15.63
C VAL A 355 26.48 5.61 15.21
N THR A 356 26.87 6.46 16.17
CA THR A 356 27.26 7.86 15.91
C THR A 356 28.74 8.07 16.23
N SER A 357 29.45 8.88 15.42
CA SER A 357 30.88 9.11 15.64
C SER A 357 31.20 10.25 16.61
N VAL A 358 30.27 11.18 16.85
CA VAL A 358 30.47 12.40 17.64
C VAL A 358 29.85 12.24 19.03
N SER A 359 30.59 12.62 20.09
CA SER A 359 30.06 12.60 21.45
C SER A 359 28.95 13.64 21.60
N PRO A 360 27.81 13.28 22.23
CA PRO A 360 26.72 14.22 22.44
C PRO A 360 27.07 15.35 23.43
N GLU A 361 28.19 15.24 24.16
CA GLU A 361 28.69 16.29 25.07
C GLU A 361 29.14 17.58 24.36
N ILE A 362 29.41 17.51 23.06
CA ILE A 362 29.99 18.62 22.29
C ILE A 362 28.92 19.70 21.95
N GLY A 363 27.64 19.45 22.22
CA GLY A 363 26.55 20.42 22.00
C GLY A 363 25.41 20.31 23.02
N THR A 364 24.56 21.34 23.09
CA THR A 364 23.33 21.36 23.92
C THR A 364 22.23 20.52 23.25
N MET A 365 22.43 19.21 23.23
CA MET A 365 21.52 18.27 22.58
C MET A 365 20.55 17.65 23.60
N VAL A 366 19.28 17.55 23.24
CA VAL A 366 18.18 17.09 24.13
C VAL A 366 17.77 15.68 23.69
N PHE A 367 18.01 14.68 24.54
CA PHE A 367 17.67 13.28 24.26
C PHE A 367 16.16 13.06 24.11
N GLU A 368 15.33 13.81 24.83
CA GLU A 368 13.88 13.75 24.79
C GLU A 368 13.30 14.19 23.44
N ARG A 369 14.13 14.79 22.57
CA ARG A 369 13.77 15.01 21.17
C ARG A 369 13.83 13.73 20.33
N PHE A 370 14.67 12.77 20.73
CA PHE A 370 14.89 11.47 20.10
C PHE A 370 13.96 10.39 20.64
N VAL A 371 13.92 10.20 21.96
CA VAL A 371 13.02 9.24 22.62
C VAL A 371 12.15 9.99 23.62
N SER A 372 10.83 9.90 23.50
CA SER A 372 9.92 10.64 24.37
C SER A 372 8.73 9.79 24.79
N GLU A 373 8.43 9.75 26.09
CA GLU A 373 7.22 9.07 26.60
C GLU A 373 5.92 9.73 26.11
N ALA A 374 5.98 11.01 25.75
CA ALA A 374 4.81 11.76 25.26
C ALA A 374 4.49 11.45 23.79
N ARG A 375 5.40 10.78 23.07
CA ARG A 375 5.22 10.35 21.69
C ARG A 375 5.17 8.83 21.69
N ASP A 376 4.02 8.27 21.37
CA ASP A 376 3.82 6.81 21.24
C ASP A 376 4.36 6.32 19.87
N GLU A 377 5.54 6.79 19.49
CA GLU A 377 6.21 6.52 18.22
C GLU A 377 7.66 6.05 18.49
N PRO A 378 8.14 4.99 17.81
CA PRO A 378 9.51 4.53 17.94
C PRO A 378 10.51 5.59 17.43
N PRO A 379 11.73 5.66 18.02
CA PRO A 379 12.74 6.60 17.55
C PRO A 379 13.23 6.21 16.15
N ASP A 380 13.54 7.20 15.31
CA ASP A 380 14.13 6.97 13.99
C ASP A 380 15.66 7.04 14.07
N ILE A 381 16.33 5.89 13.89
CA ILE A 381 17.79 5.77 13.81
C ILE A 381 18.21 5.55 12.35
N ASP A 382 18.38 6.65 11.64
CA ASP A 382 18.92 6.64 10.28
C ASP A 382 20.44 6.47 10.30
N VAL A 383 20.94 5.40 9.67
CA VAL A 383 22.38 5.15 9.52
C VAL A 383 22.80 5.22 8.06
N ASP A 384 23.89 5.94 7.85
CA ASP A 384 24.51 6.10 6.54
C ASP A 384 25.59 5.10 6.34
N PHE A 385 25.68 4.63 5.12
CA PHE A 385 26.76 3.78 4.68
C PHE A 385 27.39 4.38 3.44
N GLU A 386 28.68 4.15 3.28
CA GLU A 386 29.43 4.44 2.06
C GLU A 386 28.65 3.99 0.81
N HIS A 387 28.46 4.92 -0.15
CA HIS A 387 27.55 4.71 -1.28
C HIS A 387 27.92 3.48 -2.11
N GLU A 388 29.21 3.29 -2.39
CA GLU A 388 29.72 2.20 -3.24
C GLU A 388 29.66 0.83 -2.55
N ARG A 389 29.71 0.81 -1.21
CA ARG A 389 29.77 -0.42 -0.39
C ARG A 389 28.46 -0.75 0.33
N ARG A 390 27.43 0.08 0.14
CA ARG A 390 26.10 -0.13 0.71
C ARG A 390 25.50 -1.50 0.37
N GLU A 391 25.79 -2.02 -0.82
CA GLU A 391 25.28 -3.31 -1.24
C GLU A 391 25.75 -4.44 -0.31
N GLU A 392 26.98 -4.38 0.19
CA GLU A 392 27.51 -5.37 1.13
C GLU A 392 26.67 -5.44 2.41
N VAL A 393 26.20 -4.28 2.90
CA VAL A 393 25.33 -4.18 4.09
C VAL A 393 23.94 -4.75 3.80
N ILE A 394 23.36 -4.47 2.63
CA ILE A 394 22.07 -5.03 2.22
C ILE A 394 22.15 -6.56 2.13
N GLN A 395 23.20 -7.08 1.51
CA GLN A 395 23.40 -8.52 1.36
C GLN A 395 23.68 -9.20 2.70
N TYR A 396 24.38 -8.53 3.63
CA TYR A 396 24.51 -9.00 5.00
C TYR A 396 23.15 -9.18 5.68
N ILE A 397 22.24 -8.19 5.57
CA ILE A 397 20.91 -8.28 6.16
C ILE A 397 20.13 -9.47 5.57
N TYR A 398 20.20 -9.68 4.25
CA TYR A 398 19.56 -10.85 3.62
C TYR A 398 20.20 -12.18 4.01
N ALA A 399 21.53 -12.24 4.11
CA ALA A 399 22.24 -13.44 4.51
C ALA A 399 21.95 -13.82 5.97
N ARG A 400 21.83 -12.83 6.84
CA ARG A 400 21.54 -13.02 8.26
C ARG A 400 20.09 -13.43 8.51
N PHE A 401 19.13 -12.62 8.07
CA PHE A 401 17.72 -12.83 8.43
C PHE A 401 16.92 -13.61 7.37
N GLY A 402 17.41 -13.66 6.12
CA GLY A 402 16.71 -14.28 5.00
C GLY A 402 15.70 -13.34 4.33
N ARG A 403 15.55 -13.47 3.00
CA ARG A 403 14.64 -12.64 2.16
C ARG A 403 13.15 -12.80 2.49
N HIS A 404 12.79 -13.78 3.31
CA HIS A 404 11.42 -14.03 3.78
C HIS A 404 11.11 -13.27 5.09
N ARG A 405 12.11 -12.68 5.75
CA ARG A 405 12.00 -11.90 7.01
C ARG A 405 12.51 -10.45 6.84
N ALA A 406 13.15 -10.17 5.71
CA ALA A 406 13.81 -8.91 5.39
C ALA A 406 13.44 -8.44 3.99
N GLY A 407 13.25 -7.13 3.80
CA GLY A 407 12.97 -6.52 2.50
C GLY A 407 13.05 -5.00 2.51
N LEU A 408 13.29 -4.41 1.33
CA LEU A 408 13.28 -2.96 1.16
C LEU A 408 11.85 -2.41 1.16
N CYS A 409 11.65 -1.19 1.67
CA CYS A 409 10.38 -0.49 1.51
C CYS A 409 10.17 -0.09 0.03
N ALA A 410 8.92 0.03 -0.41
CA ALA A 410 8.62 0.66 -1.69
C ALA A 410 8.84 2.18 -1.62
N THR A 411 8.87 2.79 -2.80
CA THR A 411 8.60 4.21 -2.96
C THR A 411 7.50 4.34 -3.98
N VAL A 412 6.34 4.87 -3.56
CA VAL A 412 5.25 5.13 -4.48
C VAL A 412 5.64 6.34 -5.34
N ILE A 413 5.70 6.18 -6.66
CA ILE A 413 5.98 7.29 -7.57
C ILE A 413 4.67 7.93 -8.00
N HIS A 414 4.42 9.14 -7.52
CA HIS A 414 3.20 9.88 -7.86
C HIS A 414 3.37 10.76 -9.09
N TYR A 415 2.26 11.07 -9.75
CA TYR A 415 2.19 12.10 -10.77
C TYR A 415 2.58 13.46 -10.17
N ARG A 416 3.73 13.97 -10.61
CA ARG A 416 4.13 15.37 -10.44
C ARG A 416 3.77 16.16 -11.69
N ALA A 417 3.72 17.49 -11.57
CA ALA A 417 3.18 18.39 -12.60
C ALA A 417 3.71 18.13 -14.02
N LYS A 418 5.03 18.00 -14.21
CA LYS A 418 5.63 17.73 -15.54
C LYS A 418 5.12 16.42 -16.18
N ARG A 419 5.05 15.34 -15.39
CA ARG A 419 4.56 14.04 -15.90
C ARG A 419 3.05 14.09 -16.16
N ALA A 420 2.30 14.73 -15.28
CA ALA A 420 0.86 14.91 -15.43
C ALA A 420 0.54 15.67 -16.74
N ILE A 421 1.17 16.83 -16.98
CA ILE A 421 1.03 17.59 -18.23
C ILE A 421 1.37 16.73 -19.44
N ARG A 422 2.48 15.99 -19.39
CA ARG A 422 2.92 15.17 -20.51
C ARG A 422 1.92 14.07 -20.86
N GLU A 423 1.53 13.26 -19.89
CA GLU A 423 0.68 12.09 -20.14
C GLU A 423 -0.79 12.49 -20.37
N VAL A 424 -1.34 13.41 -19.56
CA VAL A 424 -2.70 13.93 -19.75
C VAL A 424 -2.79 14.76 -21.03
N GLY A 425 -1.85 15.66 -21.29
CA GLY A 425 -1.83 16.46 -22.53
C GLY A 425 -1.75 15.60 -23.78
N THR A 426 -0.91 14.56 -23.77
CA THR A 426 -0.84 13.59 -24.88
C THR A 426 -2.15 12.82 -25.04
N ALA A 427 -2.74 12.34 -23.95
CA ALA A 427 -4.03 11.65 -23.97
C ALA A 427 -5.17 12.56 -24.47
N MET A 428 -5.16 13.83 -24.09
CA MET A 428 -6.10 14.85 -24.55
C MET A 428 -5.80 15.35 -25.97
N GLY A 429 -4.76 14.84 -26.63
CA GLY A 429 -4.46 15.11 -28.04
C GLY A 429 -3.74 16.44 -28.30
N LEU A 430 -3.15 17.07 -27.28
CA LEU A 430 -2.29 18.23 -27.46
C LEU A 430 -1.06 17.87 -28.31
N SER A 431 -0.54 18.86 -29.05
CA SER A 431 0.67 18.68 -29.86
C SER A 431 1.90 18.45 -28.96
N ARG A 432 2.95 17.81 -29.50
CA ARG A 432 4.20 17.62 -28.77
C ARG A 432 4.82 18.95 -28.34
N ASP A 433 4.74 19.96 -29.20
CA ASP A 433 5.29 21.29 -28.95
C ASP A 433 4.51 22.00 -27.84
N THR A 434 3.18 21.91 -27.85
CA THR A 434 2.32 22.44 -26.77
C THR A 434 2.63 21.76 -25.45
N VAL A 435 2.76 20.42 -25.43
CA VAL A 435 3.10 19.67 -24.21
C VAL A 435 4.48 20.05 -23.68
N ALA A 436 5.48 20.19 -24.57
CA ALA A 436 6.83 20.59 -24.20
C ALA A 436 6.86 22.02 -23.64
N ALA A 437 6.16 22.95 -24.29
CA ALA A 437 6.03 24.33 -23.84
C ALA A 437 5.34 24.43 -22.47
N LEU A 438 4.25 23.71 -22.26
CA LEU A 438 3.57 23.65 -20.95
C LEU A 438 4.49 23.05 -19.87
N SER A 439 5.20 21.96 -20.19
CA SER A 439 6.07 21.29 -19.23
C SER A 439 7.33 22.10 -18.89
N SER A 440 7.80 23.00 -19.75
CA SER A 440 9.00 23.82 -19.51
C SER A 440 8.75 25.01 -18.59
N GLN A 441 7.50 25.48 -18.50
CA GLN A 441 7.10 26.57 -17.60
C GLN A 441 7.03 26.15 -16.12
N ILE A 442 7.08 24.85 -15.82
CA ILE A 442 7.09 24.37 -14.44
C ILE A 442 8.51 24.45 -13.87
N TRP A 443 8.72 25.44 -13.00
CA TRP A 443 9.92 25.65 -12.20
C TRP A 443 9.63 25.45 -10.71
N GLY A 444 10.48 24.69 -10.02
CA GLY A 444 10.40 24.51 -8.56
C GLY A 444 9.41 23.44 -8.06
N TRP A 445 9.35 23.32 -6.72
CA TRP A 445 8.49 22.39 -5.99
C TRP A 445 7.30 23.15 -5.42
N GLY A 446 6.24 23.37 -6.20
CA GLY A 446 5.00 23.91 -5.62
C GLY A 446 4.12 24.72 -6.56
N SER A 447 3.39 24.04 -7.44
CA SER A 447 1.94 24.22 -7.68
C SER A 447 1.55 23.41 -8.91
N ALA A 448 0.37 22.80 -8.85
CA ALA A 448 -0.15 21.86 -9.85
C ALA A 448 -0.71 22.54 -11.11
N ALA A 449 -1.17 23.79 -10.96
CA ALA A 449 -1.79 24.56 -12.02
C ALA A 449 -0.82 25.62 -12.55
N LEU A 450 -0.61 25.64 -13.86
CA LEU A 450 0.03 26.76 -14.53
C LEU A 450 -0.90 27.99 -14.43
N PRO A 451 -0.43 29.14 -13.91
CA PRO A 451 -1.21 30.36 -13.91
C PRO A 451 -1.66 30.73 -15.33
N VAL A 452 -2.82 31.38 -15.45
CA VAL A 452 -3.40 31.78 -16.74
C VAL A 452 -2.44 32.67 -17.52
N GLU A 453 -1.72 33.54 -16.83
CA GLU A 453 -0.73 34.45 -17.39
C GLU A 453 0.39 33.68 -18.11
N ARG A 454 0.80 32.53 -17.58
CA ARG A 454 1.81 31.66 -18.20
C ARG A 454 1.30 30.98 -19.46
N LEU A 455 0.01 30.65 -19.53
CA LEU A 455 -0.60 30.11 -20.75
C LEU A 455 -0.62 31.17 -21.85
N VAL A 456 -0.98 32.41 -21.50
CA VAL A 456 -0.98 33.55 -22.43
C VAL A 456 0.43 33.89 -22.91
N GLU A 457 1.44 33.88 -22.03
CA GLU A 457 2.86 34.07 -22.39
C GLU A 457 3.35 33.02 -23.40
N LEU A 458 2.83 31.79 -23.34
CA LEU A 458 3.11 30.72 -24.31
C LEU A 458 2.33 30.86 -25.63
N GLY A 459 1.50 31.90 -25.77
CA GLY A 459 0.60 32.09 -26.92
C GLY A 459 -0.57 31.11 -26.95
N LEU A 460 -0.92 30.51 -25.80
CA LEU A 460 -2.07 29.61 -25.67
C LEU A 460 -3.30 30.39 -25.18
N ASP A 461 -4.46 30.10 -25.78
CA ASP A 461 -5.73 30.66 -25.33
C ASP A 461 -6.25 29.86 -24.12
N PRO A 462 -6.26 30.44 -22.90
CA PRO A 462 -6.74 29.75 -21.69
C PRO A 462 -8.25 29.46 -21.74
N THR A 463 -9.00 30.12 -22.63
CA THR A 463 -10.43 29.90 -22.83
C THR A 463 -10.71 28.76 -23.81
N ASP A 464 -9.68 28.25 -24.51
CA ASP A 464 -9.83 27.04 -25.32
C ASP A 464 -10.33 25.89 -24.46
N ARG A 465 -11.47 25.33 -24.84
CA ARG A 465 -12.17 24.33 -24.04
C ARG A 465 -11.29 23.10 -23.79
N ARG A 466 -10.53 22.64 -24.79
CA ARG A 466 -9.71 21.43 -24.66
C ARG A 466 -8.52 21.69 -23.74
N LEU A 467 -7.86 22.84 -23.87
CA LEU A 467 -6.78 23.23 -22.99
C LEU A 467 -7.25 23.36 -21.54
N ALA A 468 -8.35 24.09 -21.30
CA ALA A 468 -8.94 24.25 -19.97
C ALA A 468 -9.31 22.89 -19.33
N GLN A 469 -9.94 22.01 -20.10
CA GLN A 469 -10.25 20.64 -19.64
C GLN A 469 -9.00 19.83 -19.33
N THR A 470 -7.95 19.96 -20.15
CA THR A 470 -6.67 19.29 -19.92
C THR A 470 -6.05 19.77 -18.62
N MET A 471 -6.02 21.09 -18.37
CA MET A 471 -5.42 21.64 -17.15
C MET A 471 -6.15 21.19 -15.88
N ALA A 472 -7.50 21.16 -15.91
CA ALA A 472 -8.28 20.64 -14.80
C ALA A 472 -7.96 19.15 -14.52
N LEU A 473 -7.82 18.33 -15.56
CA LEU A 473 -7.46 16.91 -15.42
C LEU A 473 -6.01 16.70 -14.98
N VAL A 474 -5.09 17.60 -15.35
CA VAL A 474 -3.70 17.62 -14.87
C VAL A 474 -3.67 17.89 -13.38
N GLU A 475 -4.43 18.87 -12.90
CA GLU A 475 -4.56 19.15 -11.47
C GLU A 475 -5.13 17.94 -10.72
N GLU A 476 -6.16 17.33 -11.29
CA GLU A 476 -6.86 16.19 -10.66
C GLU A 476 -6.01 14.92 -10.57
N ILE A 477 -5.14 14.65 -11.55
CA ILE A 477 -4.25 13.47 -11.53
C ILE A 477 -3.00 13.68 -10.67
N ILE A 478 -2.63 14.92 -10.33
CA ILE A 478 -1.44 15.17 -9.52
C ILE A 478 -1.62 14.53 -8.15
N GLY A 479 -0.59 13.81 -7.71
CA GLY A 479 -0.66 12.97 -6.52
C GLY A 479 -1.21 11.57 -6.77
N PHE A 480 -1.75 11.21 -7.94
CA PHE A 480 -2.09 9.81 -8.23
C PHE A 480 -0.82 8.96 -8.27
N PRO A 481 -0.83 7.73 -7.74
CA PRO A 481 0.31 6.85 -7.84
C PRO A 481 0.40 6.30 -9.28
N ARG A 482 1.63 6.19 -9.81
CA ARG A 482 1.88 5.76 -11.20
C ARG A 482 2.52 4.38 -11.30
N HIS A 483 3.40 4.06 -10.35
CA HIS A 483 4.08 2.77 -10.22
C HIS A 483 4.81 2.72 -8.88
N LEU A 484 5.20 1.52 -8.45
CA LEU A 484 6.09 1.30 -7.31
C LEU A 484 7.55 1.31 -7.77
N SER A 485 8.37 2.08 -7.05
CA SER A 485 9.83 2.00 -7.10
C SER A 485 10.36 1.38 -5.82
N GLN A 486 11.67 1.15 -5.75
CA GLN A 486 12.34 0.69 -4.52
C GLN A 486 12.82 1.90 -3.73
N HIS A 487 12.61 1.90 -2.42
CA HIS A 487 13.23 2.90 -1.57
C HIS A 487 14.73 2.74 -1.64
N VAL A 488 15.43 3.88 -1.63
CA VAL A 488 16.88 3.87 -1.65
C VAL A 488 17.47 3.31 -0.37
N GLY A 489 16.71 2.98 0.68
CA GLY A 489 17.29 2.75 2.00
C GLY A 489 16.40 2.33 3.17
N GLY A 490 15.08 2.53 3.10
CA GLY A 490 14.16 1.97 4.08
C GLY A 490 14.21 0.45 3.99
N PHE A 491 14.46 -0.21 5.12
CA PHE A 491 14.60 -1.65 5.21
C PHE A 491 13.75 -2.13 6.37
N VAL A 492 12.98 -3.19 6.14
CA VAL A 492 12.14 -3.83 7.15
C VAL A 492 12.75 -5.17 7.50
N ILE A 493 12.88 -5.44 8.80
CA ILE A 493 13.41 -6.69 9.36
C ILE A 493 12.45 -7.17 10.43
N THR A 494 12.08 -8.45 10.38
CA THR A 494 11.07 -9.04 11.27
C THR A 494 11.51 -10.40 11.80
N GLU A 495 11.06 -10.76 13.00
CA GLU A 495 11.28 -12.09 13.57
C GLU A 495 10.48 -13.16 12.83
N GLY A 496 9.19 -12.89 12.61
CA GLY A 496 8.32 -13.75 11.83
C GLY A 496 8.48 -13.54 10.32
N ARG A 497 7.69 -14.26 9.55
CA ARG A 497 7.66 -14.12 8.09
C ARG A 497 7.12 -12.74 7.67
N LEU A 498 7.94 -11.97 6.97
CA LEU A 498 7.56 -10.66 6.42
C LEU A 498 6.47 -10.80 5.35
N ASP A 499 6.53 -11.87 4.55
CA ASP A 499 5.50 -12.19 3.54
C ASP A 499 4.17 -12.66 4.12
N GLU A 500 4.03 -12.72 5.45
CA GLU A 500 2.75 -12.85 6.14
C GLU A 500 2.23 -11.52 6.71
N LEU A 501 3.03 -10.46 6.73
CA LEU A 501 2.61 -9.11 7.14
C LEU A 501 2.20 -8.28 5.92
N VAL A 502 2.99 -8.35 4.85
CA VAL A 502 2.83 -7.57 3.63
C VAL A 502 3.42 -8.35 2.44
N PRO A 503 2.85 -8.27 1.23
CA PRO A 503 3.43 -8.95 0.07
C PRO A 503 4.85 -8.47 -0.25
N ILE A 504 5.70 -9.41 -0.66
CA ILE A 504 7.08 -9.21 -1.08
C ILE A 504 7.19 -9.44 -2.61
N GLU A 505 7.81 -8.51 -3.31
CA GLU A 505 8.07 -8.58 -4.75
C GLU A 505 9.57 -8.59 -5.05
N ASN A 506 9.94 -9.02 -6.26
CA ASN A 506 11.30 -8.84 -6.76
C ASN A 506 11.59 -7.35 -7.01
N ALA A 507 12.74 -6.88 -6.55
CA ALA A 507 13.22 -5.56 -6.93
C ALA A 507 13.73 -5.55 -8.38
N ALA A 508 14.06 -4.37 -8.91
CA ALA A 508 14.61 -4.26 -10.27
C ALA A 508 16.06 -4.75 -10.34
N MET A 509 16.79 -4.63 -9.23
CA MET A 509 18.12 -5.20 -9.08
C MET A 509 17.98 -6.66 -8.63
N GLU A 510 18.84 -7.50 -9.21
CA GLU A 510 18.96 -8.91 -8.83
C GLU A 510 19.22 -9.04 -7.33
N ASP A 511 18.73 -10.13 -6.75
CA ASP A 511 18.91 -10.46 -5.34
C ASP A 511 18.41 -9.44 -4.30
N ARG A 512 17.50 -8.55 -4.69
CA ARG A 512 16.77 -7.68 -3.77
C ARG A 512 15.27 -7.98 -3.76
N THR A 513 14.65 -7.86 -2.60
CA THR A 513 13.21 -7.92 -2.41
C THR A 513 12.68 -6.59 -1.92
N VAL A 514 11.44 -6.27 -2.28
CA VAL A 514 10.76 -5.03 -1.91
C VAL A 514 9.35 -5.34 -1.44
N ILE A 515 8.92 -4.73 -0.33
CA ILE A 515 7.52 -4.79 0.11
C ILE A 515 6.70 -3.70 -0.59
N VAL A 516 5.38 -3.90 -0.70
CA VAL A 516 4.52 -2.99 -1.46
C VAL A 516 4.17 -1.67 -0.76
N TRP A 517 4.54 -1.52 0.51
CA TRP A 517 4.31 -0.33 1.33
C TRP A 517 5.54 0.58 1.38
N ASP A 518 5.31 1.88 1.37
CA ASP A 518 6.38 2.88 1.56
C ASP A 518 6.66 3.13 3.05
N LYS A 519 7.64 3.99 3.37
CA LYS A 519 8.03 4.26 4.77
C LYS A 519 6.85 4.82 5.58
N GLU A 520 6.08 5.74 5.00
CA GLU A 520 4.91 6.36 5.66
C GLU A 520 3.76 5.37 5.88
N ASP A 521 3.66 4.31 5.07
CA ASP A 521 2.67 3.25 5.26
C ASP A 521 3.09 2.24 6.35
N ILE A 522 4.38 2.17 6.71
CA ILE A 522 4.92 1.24 7.72
C ILE A 522 4.94 1.87 9.10
N ASP A 523 5.34 3.14 9.16
CA ASP A 523 5.30 3.99 10.36
C ASP A 523 3.85 4.24 10.81
#